data_AF-A0A4Q4S0R1-F1
#
_entry.id   AF-A0A4Q4S0R1-F1
#
_cell.length_a   1.000
_cell.length_b   1.000
_cell.length_c   1.000
_cell.angle_alpha   90.00
_cell.angle_beta   90.00
_cell.angle_gamma   90.00
#
_symmetry.space_group_name_H-M   'P 1'
#
loop_
_entity.id
_entity.type
_entity.pdbx_description
1 polymer ?
#
loop_
_entity_poly.entity_id
_entity_poly.type
_entity_poly.pdbx_seq_one_letter_code
_entity_poly.pdbx_strand_id
1 'polypeptide(L)'
;MNATNTPLAVVQEFNDLMEHMRVFMDRAGQPLNDLPVDQQHKDTLYRWNILCGRIQDSAIMDDGEEVPPRKKPRNAAANNSKSRLNPWKRIMDLAALPDLPVAVHEHLTKHGAAAAPYLNYRSAKHEVLQLSSEQTGDAFMSRYQWTAWRMGQQDQCGILILFGHLFWFDLVQIIRPQGNGRVGETMEEKLRGLLRDVVSDEHNGGLQLETAMDNISEWSLRGKKLNQLCRLYNPGLVFFLHKQFSSDFLDHKFTGSGTNFTTAMAHLEVLGLGSKLRDTEIGKLAVNIREWMIAPFKEAWAQRSSS
;
A
#
# COMPACT_ATOMS: atom_id res chain seq x y z
N MET A 1 20.62 -37.63 13.98
CA MET A 1 19.24 -38.07 13.67
C MET A 1 18.37 -36.82 13.71
N ASN A 2 18.11 -36.20 12.55
CA ASN A 2 17.27 -35.00 12.47
C ASN A 2 15.82 -35.46 12.36
N ALA A 3 15.04 -35.27 13.42
CA ALA A 3 13.60 -35.41 13.36
C ALA A 3 13.07 -34.30 12.45
N THR A 4 12.62 -34.68 11.25
CA THR A 4 11.79 -33.82 10.40
C THR A 4 10.51 -33.53 11.16
N ASN A 5 10.41 -32.33 11.76
CA ASN A 5 9.17 -31.83 12.33
C ASN A 5 8.15 -31.74 11.20
N THR A 6 7.22 -32.69 11.19
CA THR A 6 6.11 -32.73 10.24
C THR A 6 5.16 -31.56 10.54
N PRO A 7 4.54 -30.95 9.52
CA PRO A 7 3.57 -29.86 9.69
C PRO A 7 2.44 -30.19 10.69
N LEU A 8 2.10 -31.47 10.84
CA LEU A 8 1.09 -31.96 11.77
C LEU A 8 1.48 -31.78 13.25
N ALA A 9 2.76 -32.00 13.59
CA ALA A 9 3.25 -31.84 14.97
C ALA A 9 3.25 -30.36 15.38
N VAL A 10 3.56 -29.47 14.45
CA VAL A 10 3.55 -28.02 14.66
C VAL A 10 2.12 -27.53 14.92
N VAL A 11 1.13 -27.98 14.13
CA VAL A 11 -0.29 -27.63 14.33
C VAL A 11 -0.81 -28.14 15.68
N GLN A 12 -0.38 -29.33 16.12
CA GLN A 12 -0.76 -29.89 17.41
C GLN A 12 -0.21 -29.04 18.57
N GLU A 13 1.08 -28.67 18.52
CA GLU A 13 1.71 -27.81 19.54
C GLU A 13 1.02 -26.44 19.68
N PHE A 14 0.52 -25.88 18.59
CA PHE A 14 -0.22 -24.60 18.62
C PHE A 14 -1.61 -24.74 19.19
N ASN A 15 -2.33 -25.79 18.84
CA ASN A 15 -3.64 -26.05 19.41
C ASN A 15 -3.53 -26.30 20.91
N ASP A 16 -2.50 -27.01 21.36
CA ASP A 16 -2.24 -27.25 22.77
C ASP A 16 -1.87 -25.95 23.51
N LEU A 17 -1.06 -25.07 22.91
CA LEU A 17 -0.74 -23.74 23.44
C LEU A 17 -1.98 -22.86 23.58
N MET A 18 -2.83 -22.82 22.54
CA MET A 18 -4.06 -22.02 22.51
C MET A 18 -5.09 -22.54 23.51
N GLU A 19 -5.24 -23.85 23.64
CA GLU A 19 -6.15 -24.44 24.61
C GLU A 19 -5.65 -24.21 26.05
N HIS A 20 -4.33 -24.27 26.28
CA HIS A 20 -3.77 -23.99 27.59
C HIS A 20 -3.95 -22.50 27.98
N MET A 21 -3.77 -21.58 27.04
CA MET A 21 -4.08 -20.15 27.23
C MET A 21 -5.57 -19.93 27.47
N ARG A 22 -6.45 -20.66 26.77
CA ARG A 22 -7.92 -20.59 26.97
C ARG A 22 -8.33 -21.06 28.36
N VAL A 23 -7.86 -22.23 28.80
CA VAL A 23 -8.12 -22.80 30.14
C VAL A 23 -7.58 -21.87 31.25
N PHE A 24 -6.46 -21.21 31.00
CA PHE A 24 -5.89 -20.25 31.95
C PHE A 24 -6.72 -18.96 32.04
N MET A 25 -7.15 -18.40 30.90
CA MET A 25 -8.05 -17.22 30.87
C MET A 25 -9.43 -17.52 31.48
N ASP A 26 -9.94 -18.74 31.33
CA ASP A 26 -11.20 -19.15 31.95
C ASP A 26 -11.07 -19.33 33.48
N ARG A 27 -9.86 -19.58 34.00
CA ARG A 27 -9.57 -19.74 35.44
C ARG A 27 -9.18 -18.44 36.14
N ALA A 28 -8.54 -17.51 35.43
CA ALA A 28 -8.11 -16.24 35.96
C ALA A 28 -8.93 -15.11 35.32
N GLY A 29 -9.91 -14.58 36.04
CA GLY A 29 -10.62 -13.35 35.67
C GLY A 29 -9.74 -12.09 35.73
N GLN A 30 -8.51 -12.16 35.23
CA GLN A 30 -7.52 -11.08 35.25
C GLN A 30 -7.08 -10.67 33.83
N PRO A 31 -6.75 -9.38 33.63
CA PRO A 31 -6.30 -8.85 32.34
C PRO A 31 -4.94 -9.41 31.91
N LEU A 32 -4.78 -9.66 30.60
CA LEU A 32 -3.63 -10.32 29.95
C LEU A 32 -2.23 -9.72 30.25
N ASN A 33 -2.14 -8.52 30.81
CA ASN A 33 -0.88 -7.77 30.88
C ASN A 33 0.08 -8.26 31.98
N ASP A 34 -0.40 -9.06 32.94
CA ASP A 34 0.40 -9.54 34.08
C ASP A 34 0.75 -11.04 33.99
N LEU A 35 0.63 -11.65 32.81
CA LEU A 35 0.97 -13.06 32.61
C LEU A 35 2.48 -13.28 32.70
N PRO A 36 2.98 -14.14 33.62
CA PRO A 36 4.35 -14.62 33.57
C PRO A 36 4.45 -15.62 32.43
N VAL A 37 4.73 -15.12 31.22
CA VAL A 37 5.05 -15.98 30.08
C VAL A 37 6.39 -16.64 30.38
N ASP A 38 6.33 -17.91 30.77
CA ASP A 38 7.54 -18.69 31.06
C ASP A 38 8.43 -18.80 29.82
N GLN A 39 9.69 -19.17 30.04
CA GLN A 39 10.68 -19.24 28.96
C GLN A 39 10.28 -20.26 27.88
N GLN A 40 9.55 -21.32 28.25
CA GLN A 40 9.10 -22.36 27.32
C GLN A 40 8.05 -21.81 26.33
N HIS A 41 7.16 -20.92 26.76
CA HIS A 41 6.21 -20.23 25.89
C HIS A 41 6.92 -19.25 24.95
N LYS A 42 7.91 -18.51 25.44
CA LYS A 42 8.73 -17.60 24.61
C LYS A 42 9.52 -18.37 23.56
N ASP A 43 10.12 -19.49 23.93
CA ASP A 43 10.89 -20.35 23.03
C ASP A 43 9.99 -21.02 21.98
N THR A 44 8.73 -21.30 22.33
CA THR A 44 7.74 -21.85 21.40
C THR A 44 7.27 -20.78 20.39
N LEU A 45 6.98 -19.56 20.84
CA LEU A 45 6.66 -18.42 19.97
C LEU A 45 7.84 -18.04 19.05
N TYR A 46 9.07 -18.10 19.57
CA TYR A 46 10.28 -17.84 18.79
C TYR A 46 10.50 -18.92 17.71
N ARG A 47 10.34 -20.21 18.06
CA ARG A 47 10.38 -21.31 17.08
C ARG A 47 9.31 -21.16 16.01
N TRP A 48 8.13 -20.70 16.39
CA TRP A 48 7.03 -20.39 15.46
C TRP A 48 7.36 -19.23 14.52
N ASN A 49 7.91 -18.13 15.03
CA ASN A 49 8.34 -17.01 14.21
C ASN A 49 9.39 -17.45 13.16
N ILE A 50 10.34 -18.30 13.57
CA ILE A 50 11.33 -18.90 12.66
C ILE A 50 10.68 -19.84 11.64
N LEU A 51 9.74 -20.69 12.04
CA LEU A 51 9.07 -21.64 11.13
C LEU A 51 8.15 -20.93 10.12
N CYS A 52 7.39 -19.93 10.56
CA CYS A 52 6.56 -19.10 9.68
C CYS A 52 7.41 -18.23 8.74
N GLY A 53 8.57 -17.74 9.19
CA GLY A 53 9.56 -17.08 8.34
C GLY A 53 10.19 -18.04 7.32
N ARG A 54 10.51 -19.28 7.72
CA ARG A 54 11.11 -20.29 6.82
C ARG A 54 10.14 -20.89 5.80
N ILE A 55 8.83 -20.83 6.02
CA ILE A 55 7.83 -21.19 4.99
C ILE A 55 7.83 -20.17 3.84
N GLN A 56 8.35 -18.95 4.05
CA GLN A 56 8.59 -17.98 2.96
C GLN A 56 9.89 -18.27 2.19
N ASP A 57 10.92 -18.82 2.84
CA ASP A 57 12.22 -19.08 2.23
C ASP A 57 12.37 -20.48 1.59
N SER A 58 11.49 -21.44 1.92
CA SER A 58 11.59 -22.83 1.40
C SER A 58 11.12 -23.03 -0.05
N ALA A 59 10.82 -21.95 -0.79
CA ALA A 59 10.67 -22.00 -2.24
C ALA A 59 12.01 -21.85 -3.00
N ILE A 60 13.14 -21.70 -2.30
CA ILE A 60 14.46 -21.57 -2.91
C ILE A 60 15.46 -22.42 -2.14
N MET A 61 16.09 -23.38 -2.84
CA MET A 61 17.35 -24.14 -2.65
C MET A 61 17.07 -25.57 -3.16
N ASP A 62 17.78 -26.17 -4.11
CA ASP A 62 19.23 -26.32 -4.33
C ASP A 62 19.43 -26.63 -5.85
N ASP A 63 20.59 -26.58 -6.53
CA ASP A 63 21.95 -26.95 -6.19
C ASP A 63 22.95 -26.17 -7.06
N GLY A 64 24.18 -26.05 -6.58
CA GLY A 64 25.27 -25.34 -7.24
C GLY A 64 25.74 -25.95 -8.57
N GLU A 65 25.79 -25.11 -9.61
CA GLU A 65 26.75 -25.20 -10.71
C GLU A 65 27.27 -23.79 -11.03
N GLU A 66 28.57 -23.68 -11.31
CA GLU A 66 29.24 -22.44 -11.69
C GLU A 66 28.55 -21.78 -12.89
N VAL A 67 28.01 -20.58 -12.69
CA VAL A 67 27.37 -19.80 -13.75
C VAL A 67 28.43 -19.04 -14.56
N PRO A 68 28.63 -19.32 -15.87
CA PRO A 68 29.54 -18.55 -16.71
C PRO A 68 29.02 -17.12 -16.93
N PRO A 69 29.89 -16.16 -17.29
CA PRO A 69 29.53 -14.74 -17.33
C PRO A 69 28.33 -14.47 -18.25
N ARG A 70 27.30 -13.84 -17.68
CA ARG A 70 26.04 -13.49 -18.35
C ARG A 70 26.30 -12.67 -19.63
N LYS A 71 26.22 -13.32 -20.80
CA LYS A 71 26.01 -12.64 -22.08
C LYS A 71 24.59 -12.07 -22.09
N LYS A 72 24.47 -10.76 -22.34
CA LYS A 72 23.18 -10.06 -22.52
C LYS A 72 22.33 -10.79 -23.57
N PRO A 73 21.06 -11.15 -23.30
CA PRO A 73 20.22 -11.78 -24.29
C PRO A 73 19.90 -10.77 -25.40
N ARG A 74 20.41 -11.10 -26.59
CA ARG A 74 20.16 -10.45 -27.86
C ARG A 74 18.71 -10.75 -28.25
N ASN A 75 17.95 -9.71 -28.61
CA ASN A 75 16.56 -9.77 -29.06
C ASN A 75 16.32 -10.92 -30.04
N ALA A 76 15.51 -11.90 -29.64
CA ALA A 76 14.84 -12.82 -30.56
C ALA A 76 13.35 -12.51 -30.52
N ALA A 77 12.89 -11.86 -31.59
CA ALA A 77 11.49 -11.59 -31.86
C ALA A 77 10.73 -12.92 -32.01
N ALA A 78 10.08 -13.36 -30.95
CA ALA A 78 9.07 -14.40 -31.03
C ALA A 78 7.70 -13.73 -31.23
N ASN A 79 7.28 -13.66 -32.49
CA ASN A 79 5.90 -13.41 -32.91
C ASN A 79 4.98 -14.46 -32.26
N ASN A 80 4.41 -14.15 -31.09
CA ASN A 80 3.24 -14.83 -30.57
C ASN A 80 2.04 -13.88 -30.70
N SER A 81 1.32 -14.02 -31.81
CA SER A 81 0.04 -13.39 -32.11
C SER A 81 -1.09 -13.98 -31.26
N LYS A 82 -0.94 -13.99 -29.93
CA LYS A 82 -2.10 -14.02 -29.05
C LYS A 82 -2.83 -12.70 -29.33
N SER A 83 -4.02 -12.78 -29.93
CA SER A 83 -4.99 -11.69 -29.98
C SER A 83 -4.82 -10.82 -28.73
N ARG A 84 -4.37 -9.57 -28.89
CA ARG A 84 -4.04 -8.68 -27.78
C ARG A 84 -5.32 -8.49 -26.97
N LEU A 85 -5.50 -9.28 -25.92
CA LEU A 85 -6.59 -9.13 -24.96
C LEU A 85 -6.63 -7.66 -24.58
N ASN A 86 -7.79 -7.02 -24.77
CA ASN A 86 -7.91 -5.60 -24.51
C ASN A 86 -7.50 -5.34 -23.05
N PRO A 87 -6.47 -4.52 -22.78
CA PRO A 87 -5.97 -4.31 -21.43
C PRO A 87 -7.03 -3.73 -20.49
N TRP A 88 -8.02 -3.02 -21.03
CA TRP A 88 -9.13 -2.40 -20.31
C TRP A 88 -10.37 -3.30 -20.19
N LYS A 89 -10.29 -4.56 -20.65
CA LYS A 89 -11.42 -5.50 -20.66
C LYS A 89 -12.15 -5.58 -19.31
N ARG A 90 -11.42 -5.62 -18.18
CA ARG A 90 -12.04 -5.68 -16.84
C ARG A 90 -12.93 -4.48 -16.50
N ILE A 91 -12.68 -3.32 -17.10
CA ILE A 91 -13.51 -2.11 -16.92
C ILE A 91 -14.65 -2.11 -17.93
N MET A 92 -14.39 -2.50 -19.19
CA MET A 92 -15.43 -2.55 -20.22
C MET A 92 -16.47 -3.65 -19.99
N ASP A 93 -16.09 -4.74 -19.33
CA ASP A 93 -17.00 -5.84 -18.98
C ASP A 93 -17.91 -5.50 -17.78
N LEU A 94 -17.76 -4.32 -17.16
CA LEU A 94 -18.66 -3.87 -16.10
C LEU A 94 -20.04 -3.58 -16.67
N ALA A 95 -21.05 -4.36 -16.26
CA ALA A 95 -22.45 -4.10 -16.61
C ALA A 95 -23.03 -2.91 -15.84
N ALA A 96 -22.52 -2.65 -14.63
CA ALA A 96 -22.86 -1.53 -13.76
C ALA A 96 -21.63 -1.12 -12.95
N LEU A 97 -21.65 0.08 -12.38
CA LEU A 97 -20.62 0.45 -11.40
C LEU A 97 -20.72 -0.47 -10.17
N PRO A 98 -19.59 -0.97 -9.64
CA PRO A 98 -19.58 -1.65 -8.37
C PRO A 98 -20.21 -0.79 -7.28
N ASP A 99 -20.84 -1.43 -6.29
CA ASP A 99 -21.32 -0.72 -5.12
C ASP A 99 -20.18 -0.13 -4.31
N LEU A 100 -20.48 0.97 -3.63
CA LEU A 100 -19.55 1.57 -2.70
C LEU A 100 -19.27 0.59 -1.56
N PRO A 101 -18.00 0.33 -1.19
CA PRO A 101 -17.73 -0.58 -0.08
C PRO A 101 -18.40 -0.12 1.21
N VAL A 102 -18.94 -1.08 1.98
CA VAL A 102 -19.72 -0.83 3.21
C VAL A 102 -19.00 0.13 4.16
N ALA A 103 -17.71 -0.11 4.39
CA ALA A 103 -16.89 0.75 5.27
C ALA A 103 -16.82 2.22 4.81
N VAL A 104 -16.85 2.49 3.50
CA VAL A 104 -16.87 3.87 2.98
C VAL A 104 -18.26 4.49 3.19
N HIS A 105 -19.32 3.72 2.99
CA HIS A 105 -20.69 4.19 3.22
C HIS A 105 -20.95 4.52 4.70
N GLU A 106 -20.52 3.63 5.60
CA GLU A 106 -20.60 3.82 7.06
C GLU A 106 -19.79 5.05 7.49
N HIS A 107 -18.57 5.20 6.96
CA HIS A 107 -17.75 6.37 7.22
C HIS A 107 -18.44 7.66 6.78
N LEU A 108 -18.94 7.73 5.54
CA LEU A 108 -19.60 8.93 5.03
C LEU A 108 -20.86 9.27 5.85
N THR A 109 -21.60 8.27 6.30
CA THR A 109 -22.78 8.46 7.15
C THR A 109 -22.40 9.06 8.51
N LYS A 110 -21.29 8.60 9.10
CA LYS A 110 -20.89 8.97 10.45
C LYS A 110 -20.02 10.24 10.52
N HIS A 111 -19.17 10.44 9.52
CA HIS A 111 -18.08 11.42 9.53
C HIS A 111 -18.08 12.34 8.30
N GLY A 112 -19.02 12.16 7.37
CA GLY A 112 -19.04 12.90 6.11
C GLY A 112 -17.73 12.72 5.33
N ALA A 113 -17.31 13.78 4.64
CA ALA A 113 -16.06 13.79 3.88
C ALA A 113 -14.77 13.91 4.72
N ALA A 114 -14.81 13.75 6.06
CA ALA A 114 -13.62 13.88 6.89
C ALA A 114 -12.60 12.75 6.61
N ALA A 115 -11.37 13.10 6.23
CA ALA A 115 -10.35 12.12 5.88
C ALA A 115 -9.70 11.45 7.10
N ALA A 116 -9.45 12.20 8.17
CA ALA A 116 -8.73 11.70 9.34
C ALA A 116 -9.38 10.45 9.95
N PRO A 117 -10.71 10.40 10.21
CA PRO A 117 -11.33 9.19 10.76
C PRO A 117 -11.31 8.01 9.77
N TYR A 118 -11.36 8.28 8.45
CA TYR A 118 -11.32 7.22 7.44
C TYR A 118 -9.97 6.51 7.41
N LEU A 119 -8.90 7.26 7.64
CA LEU A 119 -7.53 6.79 7.61
C LEU A 119 -7.09 6.20 8.96
N ASN A 120 -7.93 6.26 10.00
CA ASN A 120 -7.58 5.91 11.36
C ASN A 120 -8.04 4.50 11.78
N TYR A 121 -7.09 3.57 11.88
CA TYR A 121 -7.15 2.45 12.85
C TYR A 121 -6.08 2.59 13.96
N ARG A 122 -4.95 3.27 13.68
CA ARG A 122 -3.93 3.72 14.66
C ARG A 122 -3.24 5.05 14.30
N SER A 123 -3.62 5.70 13.20
CA SER A 123 -2.86 6.80 12.58
C SER A 123 -3.38 8.21 12.88
N ALA A 124 -4.46 8.36 13.65
CA ALA A 124 -4.96 9.66 14.13
C ALA A 124 -4.87 9.77 15.65
N LYS A 125 -3.67 9.55 16.18
CA LYS A 125 -3.31 10.01 17.53
C LYS A 125 -2.98 11.51 17.57
N HIS A 126 -2.94 12.17 16.41
CA HIS A 126 -2.62 13.58 16.29
C HIS A 126 -3.74 14.27 15.52
N GLU A 127 -4.64 14.93 16.25
CA GLU A 127 -5.65 15.81 15.68
C GLU A 127 -4.92 16.95 14.93
N VAL A 128 -5.02 16.93 13.60
CA VAL A 128 -4.18 17.75 12.73
C VAL A 128 -4.79 19.14 12.54
N LEU A 129 -4.25 20.11 13.27
CA LEU A 129 -4.22 21.50 12.81
C LEU A 129 -2.78 22.00 12.63
N GLN A 130 -1.81 21.46 13.37
CA GLN A 130 -0.36 21.66 13.19
C GLN A 130 0.40 20.43 13.71
N LEU A 131 1.12 19.71 12.86
CA LEU A 131 1.95 18.58 13.29
C LEU A 131 3.35 19.08 13.69
N SER A 132 3.89 18.59 14.80
CA SER A 132 5.34 18.72 15.03
C SER A 132 6.11 17.87 14.00
N SER A 133 7.41 18.14 13.82
CA SER A 133 8.28 17.33 12.95
C SER A 133 8.20 15.84 13.33
N GLU A 134 8.24 15.53 14.64
CA GLU A 134 8.15 14.18 15.19
C GLU A 134 6.85 13.46 14.81
N GLN A 135 5.70 14.12 14.99
CA GLN A 135 4.38 13.55 14.65
C GLN A 135 4.22 13.31 13.14
N THR A 136 4.92 14.10 12.32
CA THR A 136 4.91 13.93 10.88
C THR A 136 5.72 12.70 10.46
N GLY A 137 6.87 12.48 11.09
CA GLY A 137 7.68 11.28 10.92
C GLY A 137 6.88 10.02 11.25
N ASP A 138 6.23 9.98 12.41
CA ASP A 138 5.41 8.85 12.84
C ASP A 138 4.26 8.54 11.87
N ALA A 139 3.59 9.58 11.37
CA ALA A 139 2.51 9.45 10.39
C ALA A 139 3.01 8.89 9.05
N PHE A 140 4.16 9.38 8.58
CA PHE A 140 4.82 8.86 7.38
C PHE A 140 5.19 7.39 7.53
N MET A 141 5.87 7.03 8.62
CA MET A 141 6.34 5.68 8.87
C MET A 141 5.20 4.69 9.02
N SER A 142 4.16 5.07 9.77
CA SER A 142 2.93 4.28 9.89
C SER A 142 2.30 4.01 8.52
N ARG A 143 2.28 5.01 7.63
CA ARG A 143 1.73 4.86 6.28
C ARG A 143 2.62 3.99 5.38
N TYR A 144 3.94 4.16 5.45
CA TYR A 144 4.89 3.34 4.70
C TYR A 144 4.76 1.88 5.09
N GLN A 145 4.89 1.58 6.40
CA GLN A 145 4.79 0.21 6.94
C GLN A 145 3.47 -0.43 6.57
N TRP A 146 2.37 0.33 6.67
CA TRP A 146 1.05 -0.14 6.30
C TRP A 146 0.97 -0.48 4.80
N THR A 147 1.51 0.38 3.92
CA THR A 147 1.50 0.16 2.46
C THR A 147 2.35 -1.07 2.09
N ALA A 148 3.56 -1.17 2.65
CA ALA A 148 4.47 -2.28 2.44
C ALA A 148 3.88 -3.61 2.95
N TRP A 149 3.35 -3.64 4.17
CA TRP A 149 2.73 -4.84 4.74
C TRP A 149 1.51 -5.31 3.92
N ARG A 150 0.64 -4.37 3.51
CA ARG A 150 -0.55 -4.71 2.71
C ARG A 150 -0.23 -5.15 1.29
N MET A 151 0.89 -4.71 0.70
CA MET A 151 1.34 -5.26 -0.58
C MET A 151 1.74 -6.74 -0.48
N GLY A 152 2.24 -7.18 0.68
CA GLY A 152 2.52 -8.60 0.95
C GLY A 152 1.28 -9.46 1.24
N GLN A 153 0.14 -8.84 1.56
CA GLN A 153 -1.11 -9.50 1.95
C GLN A 153 -2.20 -9.14 0.91
N GLN A 154 -2.21 -9.85 -0.22
CA GLN A 154 -2.83 -9.43 -1.48
C GLN A 154 -4.31 -8.97 -1.47
N ASP A 155 -5.10 -9.18 -0.41
CA ASP A 155 -6.58 -9.12 -0.54
C ASP A 155 -7.41 -8.32 0.49
N GLN A 156 -6.85 -7.39 1.28
CA GLN A 156 -7.69 -6.73 2.31
C GLN A 156 -7.75 -5.20 2.34
N CYS A 157 -6.96 -4.45 1.56
CA CYS A 157 -7.06 -2.97 1.54
C CYS A 157 -6.70 -2.32 0.20
N GLY A 158 -7.28 -2.79 -0.91
CA GLY A 158 -7.01 -2.24 -2.26
C GLY A 158 -7.19 -0.72 -2.39
N ILE A 159 -8.21 -0.14 -1.74
CA ILE A 159 -8.45 1.32 -1.75
C ILE A 159 -7.24 2.09 -1.19
N LEU A 160 -6.79 1.70 -0.01
CA LEU A 160 -5.75 2.43 0.70
C LEU A 160 -4.38 2.23 0.05
N ILE A 161 -4.11 1.07 -0.58
CA ILE A 161 -2.90 0.86 -1.41
C ILE A 161 -2.88 1.84 -2.60
N LEU A 162 -4.02 2.02 -3.27
CA LEU A 162 -4.12 2.93 -4.41
C LEU A 162 -3.96 4.40 -3.98
N PHE A 163 -4.49 4.79 -2.82
CA PHE A 163 -4.18 6.09 -2.22
C PHE A 163 -2.70 6.20 -1.82
N GLY A 164 -2.07 5.12 -1.37
CA GLY A 164 -0.62 5.04 -1.15
C GLY A 164 0.17 5.34 -2.42
N HIS A 165 -0.16 4.70 -3.54
CA HIS A 165 0.47 5.01 -4.83
C HIS A 165 0.30 6.48 -5.23
N LEU A 166 -0.91 7.04 -5.07
CA LEU A 166 -1.18 8.46 -5.34
C LEU A 166 -0.33 9.37 -4.44
N PHE A 167 -0.21 9.05 -3.16
CA PHE A 167 0.65 9.77 -2.22
C PHE A 167 2.11 9.83 -2.68
N TRP A 168 2.70 8.71 -3.10
CA TRP A 168 4.09 8.69 -3.59
C TRP A 168 4.27 9.53 -4.86
N PHE A 169 3.29 9.51 -5.76
CA PHE A 169 3.32 10.39 -6.92
C PHE A 169 3.20 11.86 -6.51
N ASP A 170 2.32 12.20 -5.57
CA ASP A 170 2.14 13.56 -5.07
C ASP A 170 3.40 14.09 -4.38
N LEU A 171 4.11 13.25 -3.64
CA LEU A 171 5.41 13.57 -3.03
C LEU A 171 6.45 13.96 -4.09
N VAL A 172 6.51 13.23 -5.21
CA VAL A 172 7.37 13.58 -6.35
C VAL A 172 6.92 14.89 -7.01
N GLN A 173 5.61 15.17 -7.07
CA GLN A 173 5.07 16.41 -7.62
C GLN A 173 5.39 17.64 -6.76
N ILE A 174 5.54 17.50 -5.44
CA ILE A 174 6.01 18.61 -4.58
C ILE A 174 7.36 19.13 -5.09
N ILE A 175 8.30 18.21 -5.32
CA ILE A 175 9.68 18.55 -5.71
C ILE A 175 9.75 18.94 -7.19
N ARG A 176 8.95 18.30 -8.04
CA ARG A 176 8.89 18.59 -9.48
C ARG A 176 7.44 18.59 -9.96
N PRO A 177 6.76 19.76 -9.93
CA PRO A 177 5.34 19.88 -10.27
C PRO A 177 4.97 19.46 -11.70
N GLN A 178 5.93 19.51 -12.63
CA GLN A 178 5.76 19.07 -14.02
C GLN A 178 6.39 17.69 -14.27
N GLY A 179 6.76 16.99 -13.20
CA GLY A 179 7.40 15.67 -13.25
C GLY A 179 6.42 14.61 -13.73
N ASN A 180 6.95 13.54 -14.31
CA ASN A 180 6.14 12.44 -14.82
C ASN A 180 6.11 11.23 -13.86
N GLY A 181 6.43 11.44 -12.59
CA GLY A 181 6.55 10.41 -11.54
C GLY A 181 7.86 9.63 -11.56
N ARG A 182 8.73 9.80 -12.56
CA ARG A 182 10.04 9.13 -12.57
C ARG A 182 10.94 9.69 -11.48
N VAL A 183 11.50 8.78 -10.69
CA VAL A 183 12.54 9.06 -9.71
C VAL A 183 13.85 8.55 -10.30
N GLY A 184 14.78 9.47 -10.55
CA GLY A 184 16.19 9.14 -10.83
C GLY A 184 17.06 9.69 -9.70
N GLU A 185 18.37 9.50 -9.77
CA GLU A 185 19.32 9.80 -8.67
C GLU A 185 19.11 11.19 -8.05
N THR A 186 19.06 12.25 -8.85
CA THR A 186 18.84 13.62 -8.34
C THR A 186 17.48 13.81 -7.67
N MET A 187 16.44 13.11 -8.14
CA MET A 187 15.12 13.16 -7.51
C MET A 187 15.12 12.38 -6.21
N GLU A 188 15.79 11.24 -6.19
CA GLU A 188 15.95 10.40 -5.02
C GLU A 188 16.67 11.15 -3.89
N GLU A 189 17.74 11.88 -4.21
CA GLU A 189 18.45 12.71 -3.23
C GLU A 189 17.56 13.81 -2.63
N LYS A 190 16.77 14.51 -3.46
CA LYS A 190 15.83 15.52 -2.98
C LYS A 190 14.70 14.92 -2.14
N LEU A 191 14.19 13.76 -2.53
CA LEU A 191 13.19 13.02 -1.76
C LEU A 191 13.76 12.57 -0.42
N ARG A 192 14.96 11.99 -0.41
CA ARG A 192 15.68 11.60 0.81
C ARG A 192 15.86 12.80 1.74
N GLY A 193 16.24 13.95 1.19
CA GLY A 193 16.32 15.20 1.94
C GLY A 193 14.98 15.65 2.51
N LEU A 194 13.89 15.60 1.73
CA LEU A 194 12.55 16.01 2.19
C LEU A 194 12.01 15.07 3.26
N LEU A 195 12.20 13.77 3.07
CA LEU A 195 11.77 12.75 4.03
C LEU A 195 12.58 12.85 5.33
N ARG A 196 13.88 13.13 5.27
CA ARG A 196 14.71 13.32 6.48
C ARG A 196 14.25 14.50 7.33
N ASP A 197 13.82 15.60 6.71
CA ASP A 197 13.30 16.76 7.46
C ASP A 197 11.99 16.42 8.20
N VAL A 198 11.27 15.42 7.71
CA VAL A 198 10.00 14.95 8.23
C VAL A 198 10.19 13.80 9.23
N VAL A 199 11.20 12.95 9.05
CA VAL A 199 11.43 11.73 9.83
C VAL A 199 12.59 11.97 10.80
N SER A 200 12.29 12.19 12.08
CA SER A 200 13.31 12.37 13.12
C SER A 200 14.02 11.05 13.46
N ASP A 201 15.36 11.04 13.50
CA ASP A 201 16.18 9.85 13.73
C ASP A 201 15.93 9.13 15.08
N GLU A 202 15.39 9.84 16.09
CA GLU A 202 15.36 9.35 17.48
C GLU A 202 14.13 8.52 17.88
N HIS A 203 13.01 8.59 17.13
CA HIS A 203 11.71 8.04 17.58
C HIS A 203 11.15 6.92 16.70
N ASN A 204 11.81 6.59 15.58
CA ASN A 204 11.24 5.70 14.58
C ASN A 204 11.60 4.23 14.83
N GLY A 205 10.63 3.46 15.31
CA GLY A 205 10.69 2.01 15.58
C GLY A 205 11.08 1.10 14.41
N GLY A 206 12.32 1.24 13.93
CA GLY A 206 13.09 0.21 13.23
C GLY A 206 13.11 0.23 11.70
N LEU A 207 12.34 1.08 11.02
CA LEU A 207 12.34 1.08 9.55
C LEU A 207 13.20 2.23 9.00
N GLN A 208 14.26 1.87 8.27
CA GLN A 208 15.26 2.80 7.76
C GLN A 208 14.69 3.59 6.57
N LEU A 209 15.02 4.88 6.49
CA LEU A 209 14.66 5.75 5.36
C LEU A 209 14.97 5.09 4.00
N GLU A 210 16.08 4.37 3.92
CA GLU A 210 16.50 3.64 2.72
C GLU A 210 15.48 2.58 2.29
N THR A 211 14.91 1.83 3.25
CA THR A 211 13.83 0.87 2.95
C THR A 211 12.63 1.58 2.33
N ALA A 212 12.32 2.80 2.77
CA ALA A 212 11.23 3.57 2.19
C ALA A 212 11.51 4.05 0.76
N MET A 213 12.78 4.29 0.45
CA MET A 213 13.23 4.73 -0.86
C MET A 213 13.26 3.60 -1.90
N ASP A 214 13.48 2.34 -1.50
CA ASP A 214 13.60 1.20 -2.43
C ASP A 214 12.43 1.06 -3.42
N ASN A 215 11.21 1.36 -2.97
CA ASN A 215 10.00 1.16 -3.77
C ASN A 215 9.42 2.44 -4.38
N ILE A 216 10.01 3.60 -4.10
CA ILE A 216 9.42 4.90 -4.43
C ILE A 216 9.23 5.10 -5.94
N SER A 217 10.18 4.60 -6.74
CA SER A 217 10.18 4.67 -8.19
C SER A 217 8.96 3.95 -8.79
N GLU A 218 8.71 2.72 -8.33
CA GLU A 218 7.59 1.90 -8.79
C GLU A 218 6.25 2.52 -8.37
N TRP A 219 6.13 2.87 -7.08
CA TRP A 219 4.89 3.38 -6.52
C TRP A 219 4.49 4.74 -7.10
N SER A 220 5.47 5.63 -7.30
CA SER A 220 5.23 6.92 -7.96
C SER A 220 4.79 6.74 -9.42
N LEU A 221 5.33 5.76 -10.16
CA LEU A 221 4.90 5.48 -11.53
C LEU A 221 3.47 4.92 -11.59
N ARG A 222 3.09 4.05 -10.66
CA ARG A 222 1.69 3.60 -10.51
C ARG A 222 0.77 4.77 -10.14
N GLY A 223 1.20 5.59 -9.19
CA GLY A 223 0.49 6.80 -8.77
C GLY A 223 0.26 7.78 -9.90
N LYS A 224 1.25 7.98 -10.79
CA LYS A 224 1.11 8.80 -11.99
C LYS A 224 -0.03 8.32 -12.90
N LYS A 225 -0.12 7.02 -13.14
CA LYS A 225 -1.16 6.41 -13.98
C LYS A 225 -2.54 6.58 -13.34
N LEU A 226 -2.65 6.36 -12.03
CA LEU A 226 -3.88 6.64 -11.28
C LEU A 226 -4.25 8.13 -11.32
N ASN A 227 -3.28 9.03 -11.20
CA ASN A 227 -3.51 10.46 -11.22
C ASN A 227 -4.02 10.94 -12.58
N GLN A 228 -3.64 10.30 -13.69
CA GLN A 228 -4.23 10.57 -15.00
C GLN A 228 -5.74 10.32 -15.01
N LEU A 229 -6.20 9.23 -14.39
CA LEU A 229 -7.63 8.96 -14.22
C LEU A 229 -8.29 9.94 -13.24
N CYS A 230 -7.60 10.27 -12.14
CA CYS A 230 -8.12 11.20 -11.13
C CYS A 230 -8.39 12.60 -11.71
N ARG A 231 -7.60 13.04 -12.70
CA ARG A 231 -7.83 14.29 -13.42
C ARG A 231 -9.10 14.29 -14.26
N LEU A 232 -9.58 13.11 -14.70
CA LEU A 232 -10.81 12.98 -15.47
C LEU A 232 -12.04 12.87 -14.56
N TYR A 233 -11.95 12.09 -13.48
CA TYR A 233 -13.12 11.67 -12.71
C TYR A 233 -13.16 12.08 -11.24
N ASN A 234 -12.10 12.70 -10.69
CA ASN A 234 -11.83 12.85 -9.24
C ASN A 234 -11.20 11.57 -8.61
N PRO A 235 -10.32 11.71 -7.59
CA PRO A 235 -9.77 10.58 -6.83
C PRO A 235 -10.80 9.57 -6.27
N GLY A 236 -12.06 9.96 -6.10
CA GLY A 236 -13.13 9.07 -5.61
C GLY A 236 -13.39 7.87 -6.51
N LEU A 237 -12.90 7.88 -7.76
CA LEU A 237 -12.89 6.70 -8.64
C LEU A 237 -12.23 5.48 -7.99
N VAL A 238 -11.29 5.70 -7.06
CA VAL A 238 -10.60 4.63 -6.33
C VAL A 238 -11.60 3.80 -5.52
N PHE A 239 -12.62 4.41 -4.92
CA PHE A 239 -13.60 3.67 -4.12
C PHE A 239 -14.40 2.68 -4.96
N PHE A 240 -14.72 3.04 -6.20
CA PHE A 240 -15.50 2.19 -7.12
C PHE A 240 -14.63 1.18 -7.86
N LEU A 241 -13.45 1.58 -8.31
CA LEU A 241 -12.65 0.82 -9.28
C LEU A 241 -11.41 0.15 -8.67
N HIS A 242 -11.26 0.15 -7.33
CA HIS A 242 -10.06 -0.40 -6.68
C HIS A 242 -9.76 -1.86 -7.09
N LYS A 243 -10.78 -2.69 -7.29
CA LYS A 243 -10.59 -4.10 -7.70
C LYS A 243 -10.08 -4.25 -9.13
N GLN A 244 -10.31 -3.24 -9.98
CA GLN A 244 -9.90 -3.22 -11.38
C GLN A 244 -8.45 -2.74 -11.53
N PHE A 245 -7.91 -1.99 -10.56
CA PHE A 245 -6.56 -1.45 -10.59
C PHE A 245 -5.53 -2.33 -9.85
N SER A 246 -5.34 -3.57 -10.32
CA SER A 246 -4.26 -4.41 -9.80
C SER A 246 -2.88 -3.85 -10.15
N SER A 247 -1.84 -4.25 -9.40
CA SER A 247 -0.45 -3.88 -9.70
C SER A 247 -0.04 -4.27 -11.13
N ASP A 248 -0.33 -5.51 -11.56
CA ASP A 248 -0.08 -5.96 -12.93
C ASP A 248 -0.80 -5.08 -13.99
N PHE A 249 -2.04 -4.68 -13.72
CA PHE A 249 -2.74 -3.76 -14.61
C PHE A 249 -2.01 -2.41 -14.67
N LEU A 250 -1.70 -1.84 -13.52
CA LEU A 250 -1.02 -0.55 -13.43
C LEU A 250 0.39 -0.61 -14.01
N ASP A 251 1.14 -1.70 -13.91
CA ASP A 251 2.52 -1.76 -14.40
C ASP A 251 2.59 -2.03 -15.90
N HIS A 252 1.83 -3.03 -16.36
CA HIS A 252 2.05 -3.63 -17.68
C HIS A 252 0.92 -3.40 -18.68
N LYS A 253 -0.31 -3.14 -18.21
CA LYS A 253 -1.49 -3.08 -19.09
C LYS A 253 -2.05 -1.67 -19.27
N PHE A 254 -1.88 -0.81 -18.29
CA PHE A 254 -2.44 0.53 -18.31
C PHE A 254 -1.86 1.35 -19.47
N THR A 255 -2.75 1.79 -20.36
CA THR A 255 -2.46 2.72 -21.45
C THR A 255 -3.28 4.00 -21.24
N GLY A 256 -2.64 5.13 -20.94
CA GLY A 256 -3.32 6.41 -20.70
C GLY A 256 -3.79 7.15 -21.95
N SER A 257 -3.84 6.47 -23.11
CA SER A 257 -4.30 7.02 -24.39
C SER A 257 -4.64 5.88 -25.37
N GLY A 258 -5.23 6.24 -26.51
CA GLY A 258 -5.61 5.30 -27.58
C GLY A 258 -7.07 4.85 -27.52
N THR A 259 -7.47 4.04 -28.49
CA THR A 259 -8.87 3.61 -28.66
C THR A 259 -9.40 2.87 -27.45
N ASN A 260 -8.66 1.88 -26.93
CA ASN A 260 -9.10 1.09 -25.77
C ASN A 260 -9.31 1.95 -24.52
N PHE A 261 -8.42 2.92 -24.28
CA PHE A 261 -8.57 3.88 -23.18
C PHE A 261 -9.81 4.74 -23.37
N THR A 262 -9.97 5.33 -24.56
CA THR A 262 -11.10 6.22 -24.88
C THR A 262 -12.44 5.49 -24.75
N THR A 263 -12.52 4.26 -25.27
CA THR A 263 -13.70 3.40 -25.13
C THR A 263 -13.99 3.06 -23.67
N ALA A 264 -12.97 2.72 -22.87
CA ALA A 264 -13.16 2.44 -21.45
C ALA A 264 -13.64 3.68 -20.67
N MET A 265 -13.13 4.87 -20.99
CA MET A 265 -13.61 6.11 -20.36
C MET A 265 -15.05 6.42 -20.77
N ALA A 266 -15.39 6.31 -22.06
CA ALA A 266 -16.77 6.50 -22.52
C ALA A 266 -17.74 5.51 -21.84
N HIS A 267 -17.31 4.26 -21.65
CA HIS A 267 -18.08 3.26 -20.91
C HIS A 267 -18.33 3.68 -19.46
N LEU A 268 -17.31 4.16 -18.74
CA LEU A 268 -17.46 4.65 -17.37
C LEU A 268 -18.40 5.86 -17.24
N GLU A 269 -18.42 6.75 -18.23
CA GLU A 269 -19.41 7.85 -18.28
C GLU A 269 -20.84 7.31 -18.47
N VAL A 270 -21.04 6.33 -19.36
CA VAL A 270 -22.34 5.68 -19.55
C VAL A 270 -22.82 5.00 -18.27
N LEU A 271 -21.91 4.39 -17.51
CA LEU A 271 -22.22 3.81 -16.19
C LEU A 271 -22.46 4.88 -15.10
N GLY A 272 -22.31 6.17 -15.41
CA GLY A 272 -22.59 7.28 -14.50
C GLY A 272 -21.48 7.55 -13.48
N LEU A 273 -20.23 7.18 -13.76
CA LEU A 273 -19.13 7.38 -12.80
C LEU A 273 -18.92 8.87 -12.50
N GLY A 274 -18.94 9.71 -13.55
CA GLY A 274 -18.74 11.16 -13.40
C GLY A 274 -19.79 11.82 -12.51
N SER A 275 -21.06 11.41 -12.58
CA SER A 275 -22.13 11.97 -11.76
C SER A 275 -22.08 11.49 -10.30
N LYS A 276 -21.55 10.28 -10.04
CA LYS A 276 -21.34 9.78 -8.67
C LYS A 276 -20.18 10.47 -7.94
N LEU A 277 -19.27 11.10 -8.67
CA LEU A 277 -18.03 11.65 -8.12
C LEU A 277 -17.98 13.18 -8.10
N ARG A 278 -18.54 13.85 -9.11
CA ARG A 278 -18.54 15.32 -9.17
C ARG A 278 -19.46 15.90 -8.09
N ASP A 279 -18.89 16.77 -7.25
CA ASP A 279 -19.57 17.50 -6.18
C ASP A 279 -20.29 16.63 -5.11
N THR A 280 -19.95 15.34 -5.03
CA THR A 280 -20.48 14.42 -4.02
C THR A 280 -19.58 14.33 -2.79
N GLU A 281 -20.13 13.91 -1.65
CA GLU A 281 -19.35 13.64 -0.44
C GLU A 281 -18.28 12.54 -0.65
N ILE A 282 -18.52 11.61 -1.58
CA ILE A 282 -17.56 10.58 -1.97
C ILE A 282 -16.34 11.22 -2.64
N GLY A 283 -16.57 12.11 -3.61
CA GLY A 283 -15.50 12.85 -4.28
C GLY A 283 -14.73 13.75 -3.32
N LYS A 284 -15.44 14.44 -2.42
CA LYS A 284 -14.82 15.28 -1.38
C LYS A 284 -13.98 14.46 -0.41
N LEU A 285 -14.46 13.31 0.06
CA LEU A 285 -13.70 12.43 0.94
C LEU A 285 -12.37 12.01 0.31
N ALA A 286 -12.41 11.61 -0.96
CA ALA A 286 -11.20 11.17 -1.67
C ALA A 286 -10.17 12.29 -1.88
N VAL A 287 -10.63 13.51 -2.16
CA VAL A 287 -9.77 14.70 -2.24
C VAL A 287 -9.17 14.99 -0.88
N ASN A 288 -9.99 14.99 0.18
CA ASN A 288 -9.55 15.23 1.54
C ASN A 288 -8.53 14.18 1.99
N ILE A 289 -8.67 12.91 1.60
CA ILE A 289 -7.69 11.86 1.87
C ILE A 289 -6.32 12.19 1.27
N ARG A 290 -6.28 12.56 -0.02
CA ARG A 290 -5.02 12.92 -0.68
C ARG A 290 -4.38 14.15 -0.05
N GLU A 291 -5.15 15.20 0.16
CA GLU A 291 -4.65 16.44 0.77
C GLU A 291 -4.14 16.20 2.18
N TRP A 292 -4.89 15.45 3.00
CA TRP A 292 -4.47 15.11 4.35
C TRP A 292 -3.18 14.28 4.38
N MET A 293 -3.01 13.33 3.44
CA MET A 293 -1.78 12.52 3.36
C MET A 293 -0.54 13.33 2.98
N ILE A 294 -0.68 14.39 2.19
CA ILE A 294 0.44 15.11 1.61
C ILE A 294 0.74 16.45 2.29
N ALA A 295 -0.22 17.03 3.02
CA ALA A 295 -0.12 18.33 3.68
C ALA A 295 1.20 18.53 4.46
N PRO A 296 1.65 17.57 5.28
CA PRO A 296 2.85 17.81 6.09
C PRO A 296 4.13 17.94 5.27
N PHE A 297 4.20 17.25 4.13
CA PHE A 297 5.34 17.34 3.20
C PHE A 297 5.31 18.64 2.39
N LYS A 298 4.11 19.15 2.06
CA LYS A 298 3.98 20.47 1.41
C LYS A 298 4.49 21.57 2.34
N GLU A 299 4.16 21.49 3.63
CA GLU A 299 4.61 22.44 4.65
C GLU A 299 6.13 22.40 4.82
N ALA A 300 6.71 21.20 5.01
CA ALA A 300 8.16 21.03 5.12
C ALA A 300 8.92 21.55 3.89
N TRP A 301 8.41 21.29 2.69
CA TRP A 301 9.02 21.77 1.45
C TRP A 301 8.96 23.30 1.29
N ALA A 302 7.86 23.92 1.71
CA ALA A 302 7.70 25.37 1.67
C ALA A 302 8.69 26.08 2.61
N GLN A 303 8.90 25.55 3.81
CA GLN A 303 9.89 26.07 4.76
C GLN A 303 11.31 26.02 4.16
N ARG A 304 11.65 24.90 3.50
CA ARG A 304 12.96 24.70 2.87
C ARG A 304 13.24 25.61 1.68
N SER A 305 12.19 25.93 0.92
CA SER A 305 12.29 26.81 -0.25
C SER A 305 12.36 28.29 0.12
N SER A 306 12.06 28.63 1.38
CA SER A 306 12.06 30.00 1.90
C SER A 306 13.35 30.34 2.67
N SER A 307 14.23 29.36 2.87
CA SER A 307 15.53 29.47 3.54
C SER A 307 16.66 29.53 2.51
#